data_AF-M3B8M3-F1
#
_entry.id   AF-M3B8M3-F1
#
_cell.length_a   1.000
_cell.length_b   1.000
_cell.length_c   1.000
_cell.angle_alpha   90.00
_cell.angle_beta   90.00
_cell.angle_gamma   90.00
#
_symmetry.space_group_name_H-M   'P 1'
#
loop_
_entity.id
_entity.type
_entity.pdbx_description
1 polymer ?
#
loop_
_entity_poly.entity_id
_entity_poly.type
_entity_poly.pdbx_seq_one_letter_code
_entity_poly.pdbx_strand_id
1 'polypeptide(L)'
;SKAAAAALARPKQKRKSTGKKIAQTRPIPRSYDECDEADKMLLELRDDGGDWKDIRPKWTELTGEGTAPSTLPNRYARIKSNLTVIEEGDNERLLQAKRQVEDTFDATKWELIANLVEEKGGQRYMGLVLKRQYKKL
;
A
#
# COMPACT_ATOMS: atom_id res chain seq x y z
N SER A 1 17.96 4.87 -27.68
CA SER A 1 16.91 4.35 -28.59
C SER A 1 15.61 4.14 -27.84
N LYS A 2 14.48 4.67 -28.36
CA LYS A 2 13.12 4.60 -27.77
C LYS A 2 12.57 3.17 -27.53
N ALA A 3 13.30 2.14 -27.94
CA ALA A 3 12.88 0.75 -27.89
C ALA A 3 12.93 0.11 -26.47
N ALA A 4 13.76 0.63 -25.54
CA ALA A 4 13.89 0.03 -24.21
C ALA A 4 12.77 0.41 -23.23
N ALA A 5 12.07 1.53 -23.45
CA ALA A 5 11.01 2.01 -22.56
C ALA A 5 9.65 1.31 -22.80
N ALA A 6 9.48 0.61 -23.92
CA ALA A 6 8.21 -0.05 -24.27
C ALA A 6 8.05 -1.44 -23.61
N ALA A 7 9.12 -2.06 -23.12
CA ALA A 7 9.10 -3.45 -22.64
C ALA A 7 8.58 -3.62 -21.19
N LEU A 8 8.34 -2.54 -20.44
CA LEU A 8 7.87 -2.58 -19.04
C LEU A 8 6.41 -2.11 -18.85
N ALA A 9 5.71 -1.73 -19.93
CA ALA A 9 4.32 -1.28 -19.84
C ALA A 9 3.36 -2.48 -19.88
N ARG A 10 3.06 -3.06 -18.72
CA ARG A 10 2.01 -4.08 -18.56
C ARG A 10 0.66 -3.47 -19.01
N PRO A 11 -0.08 -4.08 -19.95
CA PRO A 11 -1.33 -3.49 -20.43
C PRO A 11 -2.34 -3.45 -19.29
N LYS A 12 -2.89 -2.24 -19.01
CA LYS A 12 -3.95 -2.06 -18.01
C LYS A 12 -5.20 -2.79 -18.48
N GLN A 13 -5.44 -3.97 -17.91
CA GLN A 13 -6.63 -4.77 -18.15
C GLN A 13 -7.86 -3.95 -17.72
N LYS A 14 -8.63 -3.45 -18.70
CA LYS A 14 -9.93 -2.81 -18.42
C LYS A 14 -10.89 -3.89 -17.94
N ARG A 15 -11.18 -3.90 -16.64
CA ARG A 15 -12.23 -4.75 -16.06
C ARG A 15 -13.57 -4.31 -16.63
N LYS A 16 -14.29 -5.23 -17.28
CA LYS A 16 -15.69 -5.02 -17.66
C LYS A 16 -16.52 -4.88 -16.39
N SER A 17 -17.23 -3.77 -16.23
CA SER A 17 -18.21 -3.58 -15.16
C SER A 17 -19.43 -4.45 -15.44
N THR A 18 -19.58 -5.54 -14.71
CA THR A 18 -20.85 -6.28 -14.65
C THR A 18 -21.86 -5.39 -13.93
N GLY A 19 -23.00 -5.10 -14.57
CA GLY A 19 -24.04 -4.16 -14.15
C GLY A 19 -24.81 -4.53 -12.87
N LYS A 20 -24.20 -5.26 -11.93
CA LYS A 20 -24.72 -5.42 -10.58
C LYS A 20 -24.57 -4.05 -9.90
N LYS A 21 -25.63 -3.56 -9.24
CA LYS A 21 -25.60 -2.28 -8.48
C LYS A 21 -24.30 -2.22 -7.69
N ILE A 22 -23.34 -1.43 -8.18
CA ILE A 22 -22.07 -1.21 -7.50
C ILE A 22 -22.48 -0.51 -6.21
N ALA A 23 -22.14 -1.11 -5.06
CA ALA A 23 -22.34 -0.53 -3.75
C ALA A 23 -22.11 0.98 -3.84
N GLN A 24 -23.12 1.78 -3.46
CA GLN A 24 -22.94 3.22 -3.43
C GLN A 24 -21.67 3.45 -2.62
N THR A 25 -20.71 4.22 -3.14
CA THR A 25 -19.40 4.32 -2.49
C THR A 25 -19.57 5.14 -1.22
N ARG A 26 -20.00 4.48 -0.15
CA ARG A 26 -20.14 5.04 1.20
C ARG A 26 -18.76 5.59 1.58
N PRO A 27 -18.66 6.87 1.98
CA PRO A 27 -17.40 7.43 2.48
C PRO A 27 -16.77 6.51 3.53
N ILE A 28 -15.44 6.49 3.59
CA ILE A 28 -14.74 5.74 4.64
C ILE A 28 -14.63 6.68 5.85
N PRO A 29 -15.21 6.30 7.01
CA PRO A 29 -15.11 7.08 8.25
C PRO A 29 -13.66 7.41 8.62
N ARG A 30 -13.43 8.64 9.10
CA ARG A 30 -12.13 9.10 9.60
C ARG A 30 -12.03 9.05 11.11
N SER A 31 -13.16 8.95 11.81
CA SER A 31 -13.24 8.75 13.25
C SER A 31 -14.31 7.71 13.57
N TYR A 32 -14.34 7.24 14.82
CA TYR A 32 -15.33 6.27 15.25
C TYR A 32 -16.75 6.87 15.25
N ASP A 33 -16.89 8.16 15.54
CA ASP A 33 -18.17 8.87 15.53
C ASP A 33 -18.78 8.99 14.13
N GLU A 34 -17.95 8.97 13.08
CA GLU A 34 -18.39 8.95 11.68
C GLU A 34 -18.81 7.55 11.20
N CYS A 35 -18.56 6.49 11.97
CA CYS A 35 -18.98 5.14 11.63
C CYS A 35 -20.49 5.01 11.77
N ASP A 36 -21.14 4.52 10.71
CA ASP A 36 -22.51 4.07 10.81
C ASP A 36 -22.62 2.69 11.47
N GLU A 37 -23.86 2.23 11.70
CA GLU A 37 -24.12 0.96 12.38
C GLU A 37 -23.51 -0.25 11.65
N ALA A 38 -23.45 -0.23 10.32
CA ALA A 38 -22.82 -1.31 9.57
C ALA A 38 -21.29 -1.27 9.71
N ASP A 39 -20.69 -0.08 9.75
CA ASP A 39 -19.25 0.10 9.99
C ASP A 39 -18.85 -0.33 11.41
N LYS A 40 -19.64 0.01 12.42
CA LYS A 40 -19.41 -0.44 13.81
C LYS A 40 -19.50 -1.96 13.93
N MET A 41 -20.54 -2.57 13.35
CA MET A 41 -20.70 -4.04 13.31
C MET A 41 -19.54 -4.72 12.58
N LEU A 42 -19.09 -4.15 11.46
CA LEU A 42 -17.94 -4.66 10.71
C LEU A 42 -16.66 -4.66 11.55
N LEU A 43 -16.40 -3.58 12.29
CA LEU A 43 -15.25 -3.47 13.18
C LEU A 43 -15.33 -4.48 14.32
N GLU A 44 -16.44 -4.51 15.04
CA GLU A 44 -16.67 -5.39 16.20
C GLU A 44 -16.48 -6.87 15.83
N LEU A 45 -17.24 -7.37 14.86
CA LEU A 45 -17.17 -8.79 14.49
C LEU A 45 -15.79 -9.19 13.96
N ARG A 46 -15.08 -8.26 13.30
CA ARG A 46 -13.77 -8.56 12.75
C ARG A 46 -12.68 -8.52 13.83
N ASP A 47 -12.75 -7.56 14.75
CA ASP A 47 -11.83 -7.44 15.88
C ASP A 47 -11.98 -8.65 16.83
N ASP A 48 -13.18 -9.21 16.96
CA ASP A 48 -13.46 -10.46 17.68
C ASP A 48 -12.98 -11.74 16.95
N GLY A 49 -12.36 -11.60 15.77
CA GLY A 49 -11.80 -12.72 15.00
C GLY A 49 -12.77 -13.40 14.04
N GLY A 50 -13.95 -12.82 13.80
CA GLY A 50 -14.96 -13.37 12.88
C GLY A 50 -14.49 -13.50 11.42
N ASP A 51 -15.02 -14.51 10.73
CA ASP A 51 -14.71 -14.76 9.31
C ASP A 51 -15.53 -13.86 8.37
N TRP A 52 -14.91 -13.47 7.24
CA TRP A 52 -15.57 -12.63 6.23
C TRP A 52 -16.83 -13.27 5.63
N LYS A 53 -16.93 -14.60 5.62
CA LYS A 53 -18.12 -15.32 5.14
C LYS A 53 -19.34 -15.08 6.03
N ASP A 54 -19.13 -14.88 7.33
CA ASP A 54 -20.20 -14.68 8.31
C ASP A 54 -20.55 -13.19 8.47
N ILE A 55 -19.58 -12.31 8.26
CA ILE A 55 -19.77 -10.85 8.33
C ILE A 55 -20.56 -10.33 7.12
N ARG A 56 -20.37 -10.91 5.93
CA ARG A 56 -21.03 -10.45 4.68
C ARG A 56 -22.56 -10.54 4.70
N PRO A 57 -23.17 -11.65 5.14
CA PRO A 57 -24.62 -11.71 5.30
C PRO A 57 -25.14 -10.60 6.21
N LYS A 58 -24.53 -10.42 7.39
CA LYS A 58 -24.92 -9.37 8.35
C LYS A 58 -24.77 -7.97 7.78
N TRP A 59 -23.68 -7.70 7.05
CA TRP A 59 -23.52 -6.43 6.33
C TRP A 59 -24.63 -6.21 5.30
N THR A 60 -24.96 -7.25 4.53
CA THR A 60 -25.99 -7.18 3.49
C THR A 60 -27.37 -6.98 4.11
N GLU A 61 -27.64 -7.57 5.28
CA GLU A 61 -28.87 -7.38 6.04
C GLU A 61 -29.03 -5.93 6.51
N LEU A 62 -27.97 -5.33 7.05
CA LEU A 62 -28.01 -3.93 7.52
C LEU A 62 -28.07 -2.90 6.39
N THR A 63 -27.34 -3.14 5.29
CA THR A 63 -27.16 -2.13 4.22
C THR A 63 -28.03 -2.38 3.00
N GLY A 64 -28.55 -3.60 2.83
CA GLY A 64 -29.16 -4.05 1.58
C GLY A 64 -28.17 -4.26 0.43
N GLU A 65 -26.86 -4.08 0.66
CA GLU A 65 -25.84 -4.07 -0.40
C GLU A 65 -25.02 -5.36 -0.43
N GLY A 66 -25.04 -6.04 -1.59
CA GLY A 66 -24.15 -7.15 -1.85
C GLY A 66 -22.72 -6.67 -2.13
N THR A 67 -21.74 -7.18 -1.38
CA THR A 67 -20.33 -6.75 -1.50
C THR A 67 -19.45 -7.78 -2.21
N ALA A 68 -18.46 -7.29 -2.96
CA ALA A 68 -17.45 -8.16 -3.55
C ALA A 68 -16.46 -8.69 -2.49
N PRO A 69 -15.78 -9.83 -2.72
CA PRO A 69 -14.86 -10.43 -1.76
C PRO A 69 -13.78 -9.49 -1.21
N SER A 70 -13.32 -8.49 -1.95
CA SER A 70 -12.32 -7.53 -1.45
C SER A 70 -12.92 -6.30 -0.76
N THR A 71 -14.23 -6.04 -0.88
CA THR A 71 -14.83 -4.78 -0.42
C THR A 71 -14.75 -4.62 1.10
N LEU A 72 -15.28 -5.58 1.88
CA LEU A 72 -15.28 -5.49 3.35
C LEU A 72 -13.88 -5.57 3.96
N PRO A 73 -12.97 -6.47 3.53
CA PRO A 73 -11.59 -6.46 4.03
C PRO A 73 -10.88 -5.13 3.79
N ASN A 74 -11.04 -4.53 2.61
CA ASN A 74 -10.44 -3.24 2.31
C ASN A 74 -11.08 -2.12 3.12
N ARG A 75 -12.40 -2.13 3.32
CA ARG A 75 -13.11 -1.14 4.12
C ARG A 75 -12.65 -1.20 5.58
N TYR A 76 -12.65 -2.39 6.18
CA TYR A 76 -12.14 -2.63 7.53
C TYR A 76 -10.70 -2.13 7.70
N ALA A 77 -9.79 -2.51 6.80
CA ALA A 77 -8.39 -2.09 6.87
C ALA A 77 -8.22 -0.56 6.82
N ARG A 78 -9.02 0.12 5.99
CA ARG A 78 -8.97 1.59 5.89
C ARG A 78 -9.57 2.28 7.10
N ILE A 79 -10.67 1.77 7.65
CA ILE A 79 -11.25 2.32 8.88
C ILE A 79 -10.26 2.14 10.03
N LYS A 80 -9.72 0.94 10.25
CA LYS A 80 -8.70 0.71 11.29
C LYS A 80 -7.51 1.65 11.11
N SER A 81 -7.00 1.81 9.89
CA SER A 81 -5.91 2.75 9.60
C SER A 81 -6.24 4.21 9.96
N ASN A 82 -7.48 4.65 9.78
CA ASN A 82 -7.90 6.01 10.15
C ASN A 82 -8.07 6.16 11.66
N LEU A 83 -8.51 5.10 12.34
CA LEU A 83 -8.69 5.08 13.81
C LEU A 83 -7.39 4.86 14.56
N THR A 84 -6.33 4.38 13.89
CA THR A 84 -5.01 4.22 14.51
C THR A 84 -4.44 5.59 14.85
N VAL A 85 -4.27 5.84 16.14
CA VAL A 85 -3.53 6.97 16.67
C VAL A 85 -2.08 6.54 16.88
N ILE A 86 -1.14 7.26 16.28
CA ILE A 86 0.30 7.08 16.52
C ILE A 86 0.68 7.96 17.70
N GLU A 87 1.35 7.40 18.71
CA GLU A 87 1.82 8.16 19.87
C GLU A 87 2.79 9.27 19.44
N GLU A 88 2.73 10.43 20.10
CA GLU A 88 3.53 11.60 19.69
C GLU A 88 5.04 11.30 19.65
N GLY A 89 5.54 10.55 20.64
CA GLY A 89 6.94 10.12 20.70
C GLY A 89 7.35 9.14 19.60
N ASP A 90 6.40 8.42 19.00
CA ASP A 90 6.68 7.49 17.90
C ASP A 90 6.86 8.22 16.56
N ASN A 91 6.38 9.45 16.42
CA ASN A 91 6.62 10.23 15.21
C ASN A 91 8.12 10.52 15.03
N GLU A 92 8.83 10.84 16.11
CA GLU A 92 10.28 11.03 16.04
C GLU A 92 11.00 9.72 15.70
N ARG A 93 10.60 8.62 16.34
CA ARG A 93 11.15 7.27 16.05
C ARG A 93 10.92 6.89 14.59
N LEU A 94 9.74 7.17 14.03
CA LEU A 94 9.41 6.94 12.63
C LEU A 94 10.34 7.72 11.70
N LEU A 95 10.56 9.01 11.97
CA LEU A 95 11.45 9.86 11.17
C LEU A 95 12.91 9.35 11.22
N GLN A 96 13.40 9.00 12.41
CA GLN A 96 14.74 8.45 12.59
C GLN A 96 14.90 7.11 11.86
N ALA A 97 13.94 6.20 12.02
CA ALA A 97 13.95 4.89 11.37
C ALA A 97 13.91 5.00 9.85
N LYS A 98 13.03 5.86 9.29
CA LYS A 98 12.97 6.11 7.85
C LYS A 98 14.30 6.58 7.31
N ARG A 99 14.91 7.58 7.96
CA ARG A 99 16.21 8.12 7.55
C ARG A 99 17.29 7.03 7.56
N GLN A 100 17.39 6.26 8.63
CA GLN A 100 18.38 5.20 8.77
C GLN A 100 18.24 4.13 7.67
N VAL A 101 17.02 3.72 7.36
CA VAL A 101 16.74 2.74 6.30
C VAL A 101 17.11 3.31 4.93
N GLU A 102 16.74 4.56 4.64
CA GLU A 102 17.04 5.18 3.34
C GLU A 102 18.54 5.41 3.12
N ASP A 103 19.25 5.86 4.15
CA ASP A 103 20.70 6.06 4.09
C ASP A 103 21.41 4.72 3.84
N THR A 104 20.98 3.66 4.54
CA THR A 104 21.51 2.29 4.35
C THR A 104 21.20 1.77 2.95
N PHE A 105 19.93 1.87 2.53
CA PHE A 105 19.48 1.37 1.24
C PHE A 105 20.18 2.09 0.08
N ASP A 106 20.37 3.41 0.16
CA ASP A 106 21.05 4.14 -0.87
C ASP A 106 22.53 3.75 -0.96
N ALA A 107 23.22 3.61 0.17
CA ALA A 107 24.60 3.11 0.18
C ALA A 107 24.70 1.71 -0.45
N THR A 108 23.90 0.75 0.02
CA THR A 108 23.89 -0.62 -0.51
C THR A 108 23.55 -0.66 -2.00
N LYS A 109 22.57 0.11 -2.45
CA LYS A 109 22.20 0.20 -3.86
C LYS A 109 23.39 0.62 -4.72
N TRP A 110 24.15 1.63 -4.29
CA TRP A 110 25.28 2.12 -5.08
C TRP A 110 26.49 1.19 -5.05
N GLU A 111 26.72 0.46 -3.96
CA GLU A 111 27.72 -0.62 -3.92
C GLU A 111 27.31 -1.80 -4.82
N LEU A 112 26.03 -2.18 -4.86
CA LEU A 112 25.53 -3.17 -5.81
C LEU A 112 25.72 -2.73 -7.26
N ILE A 113 25.47 -1.45 -7.56
CA ILE A 113 25.71 -0.88 -8.89
C ILE A 113 27.21 -0.94 -9.23
N ALA A 114 28.10 -0.64 -8.27
CA ALA A 114 29.54 -0.72 -8.49
C ALA A 114 29.99 -2.14 -8.87
N ASN A 115 29.51 -3.14 -8.13
CA ASN A 115 29.78 -4.55 -8.45
C ASN A 115 29.28 -4.92 -9.85
N LEU A 116 28.05 -4.51 -10.20
CA LEU A 116 27.48 -4.76 -11.52
C LEU A 116 28.22 -4.03 -12.66
N VAL A 117 28.83 -2.88 -12.40
CA VAL A 117 29.69 -2.18 -13.38
C VAL A 117 30.97 -2.98 -13.62
N GLU A 118 31.59 -3.49 -12.57
CA GLU A 118 32.78 -4.34 -12.67
C GLU A 118 32.49 -5.65 -13.43
N GLU A 119 31.38 -6.33 -13.10
CA GLU A 119 30.92 -7.53 -13.82
C GLU A 119 30.65 -7.30 -15.31
N LYS A 120 30.28 -6.07 -15.69
CA LYS A 120 30.05 -5.67 -17.09
C LYS A 120 31.33 -5.28 -17.82
N GLY A 121 32.50 -5.47 -17.20
CA GLY A 121 33.80 -5.11 -17.76
C GLY A 121 34.21 -3.66 -17.52
N GLY A 122 33.49 -2.93 -16.66
CA GLY A 122 33.94 -1.64 -16.15
C GLY A 122 35.06 -1.80 -15.13
N GLN A 123 35.72 -0.69 -14.76
CA GLN A 123 36.68 -0.72 -13.65
C GLN A 123 35.95 -0.80 -12.31
N ARG A 124 36.67 -1.22 -11.27
CA ARG A 124 36.18 -1.17 -9.89
C ARG A 124 36.12 0.27 -9.40
N TYR A 125 34.94 0.69 -8.98
CA TYR A 125 34.68 2.02 -8.39
C TYR A 125 34.00 1.87 -7.03
N MET A 126 34.09 2.89 -6.18
CA MET A 126 33.21 2.98 -5.01
C MET A 126 31.81 3.38 -5.45
N GLY A 127 30.77 2.87 -4.79
CA GLY A 127 29.38 3.21 -5.11
C GLY A 127 29.12 4.72 -5.08
N LEU A 128 29.70 5.45 -4.12
CA LEU A 128 29.58 6.90 -4.02
C LEU A 128 30.14 7.65 -5.25
N VAL A 129 31.20 7.13 -5.88
CA VAL A 129 31.78 7.73 -7.09
C VAL A 129 30.83 7.58 -8.25
N LEU A 130 30.28 6.38 -8.44
CA LEU A 130 29.29 6.10 -9.48
C LEU A 130 27.98 6.89 -9.27
N LYS A 131 27.54 7.05 -8.01
CA LYS A 131 26.41 7.92 -7.67
C LYS A 131 26.62 9.36 -8.17
N ARG A 132 27.80 9.94 -7.90
CA ARG A 132 28.13 11.30 -8.35
C ARG A 132 28.24 11.38 -9.87
N GLN A 133 28.81 10.35 -10.51
CA GLN A 133 28.93 10.31 -11.95
C GLN A 133 27.55 10.23 -12.61
N TYR A 134 26.64 9.38 -12.11
CA TYR A 134 25.29 9.25 -12.63
C TYR A 134 24.50 10.56 -12.56
N LYS A 135 24.68 11.38 -11.51
CA LYS A 135 24.04 12.70 -11.41
C LYS A 135 24.49 13.71 -12.48
N LYS A 136 25.60 13.45 -13.19
CA LYS A 136 26.12 14.30 -14.27
C LYS A 136 25.71 13.84 -15.66
N LEU A 137 25.18 12.62 -15.78
CA LEU A 137 24.66 12.04 -17.02
C LEU A 137 23.23 12.53 -17.26
#